data_AF-A0A921GY38-F1
#
_entry.id   AF-A0A921GY38-F1
#
_cell.length_a   1.000
_cell.length_b   1.000
_cell.length_c   1.000
_cell.angle_alpha   90.00
_cell.angle_beta   90.00
_cell.angle_gamma   90.00
#
_symmetry.space_group_name_H-M   'P 1'
#
loop_
_entity.id
_entity.type
_entity.pdbx_description
1 polymer ?
#
loop_
_entity_poly.entity_id
_entity_poly.type
_entity_poly.pdbx_seq_one_letter_code
_entity_poly.pdbx_strand_id
1 'polypeptide(L)' 'MKENNFRGNNNKNKATLVSSLPIFIYFIVLSIHTIMTKDSLIATGLSIFSLIIFTAMTTILLYSYIINKKHVQDHK' A
#
# COMPACT_ATOMS: atom_id res chain seq x y z
N MET A 1 -4.39 -36.37 3.97
CA MET A 1 -5.10 -35.17 3.46
C MET A 1 -5.18 -34.16 4.59
N LYS A 2 -4.29 -33.16 4.63
CA LYS A 2 -4.25 -32.11 5.66
C LYS A 2 -3.97 -30.78 4.97
N GLU A 3 -5.02 -30.08 4.58
CA GLU A 3 -4.92 -28.84 3.79
C GLU A 3 -5.93 -27.81 4.31
N ASN A 4 -5.96 -27.59 5.62
CA ASN A 4 -7.01 -26.77 6.23
C ASN A 4 -6.50 -25.64 7.16
N ASN A 5 -5.18 -25.50 7.36
CA ASN A 5 -4.64 -24.53 8.33
C ASN A 5 -4.09 -23.23 7.72
N PHE A 6 -4.12 -23.04 6.38
CA PHE A 6 -3.49 -21.87 5.75
C PHE A 6 -4.46 -20.69 5.47
N ARG A 7 -5.78 -20.85 5.68
CA ARG A 7 -6.78 -19.82 5.32
C ARG A 7 -7.16 -18.85 6.45
N GLY A 8 -6.80 -19.12 7.70
CA GLY A 8 -7.19 -18.28 8.85
C GLY A 8 -6.32 -17.03 9.10
N ASN A 9 -5.06 -17.03 8.63
CA ASN A 9 -4.10 -15.95 8.92
C ASN A 9 -4.12 -14.81 7.88
N ASN A 10 -4.57 -15.09 6.66
CA ASN A 10 -4.49 -14.14 5.55
C ASN A 10 -5.53 -13.02 5.64
N ASN A 11 -6.69 -13.25 6.28
CA ASN A 11 -7.74 -12.23 6.36
C ASN A 11 -7.43 -11.11 7.37
N LYS A 12 -6.77 -11.42 8.49
CA LYS A 12 -6.34 -10.41 9.46
C LYS A 12 -5.27 -9.50 8.86
N ASN A 13 -4.29 -10.08 8.18
CA ASN A 13 -3.23 -9.32 7.51
C ASN A 13 -3.78 -8.45 6.36
N LYS A 14 -4.77 -8.94 5.61
CA LYS A 14 -5.46 -8.15 4.57
C LYS A 14 -6.24 -6.97 5.16
N ALA A 15 -6.96 -7.18 6.27
CA ALA A 15 -7.69 -6.10 6.94
C ALA A 15 -6.74 -5.02 7.47
N THR A 16 -5.61 -5.42 8.07
CA THR A 16 -4.56 -4.48 8.52
C THR A 16 -3.97 -3.69 7.35
N LEU A 17 -3.69 -4.35 6.21
CA LEU A 17 -3.15 -3.69 5.02
C LEU A 17 -4.13 -2.73 4.34
N VAL A 18 -5.43 -3.03 4.34
CA VAL A 18 -6.45 -2.09 3.84
C VAL A 18 -6.62 -0.91 4.80
N SER A 19 -6.51 -1.15 6.11
CA SER A 19 -6.59 -0.08 7.12
C SER A 19 -5.39 0.88 7.11
N SER A 20 -4.22 0.45 6.60
CA SER A 20 -3.03 1.29 6.48
C SER A 20 -2.95 2.09 5.18
N LEU A 21 -3.86 1.84 4.22
CA LEU A 21 -3.95 2.57 2.95
C LEU A 21 -4.11 4.10 3.10
N PRO A 22 -4.93 4.62 4.05
CA PRO A 22 -5.03 6.06 4.31
C PRO A 22 -3.71 6.69 4.80
N ILE A 23 -2.92 5.93 5.58
CA ILE A 23 -1.60 6.38 6.06
C ILE A 23 -0.63 6.51 4.90
N PHE A 24 -0.63 5.58 3.96
CA PHE A 24 0.21 5.68 2.76
C PHE A 24 -0.17 6.89 1.90
N ILE A 25 -1.47 7.16 1.72
CA ILE A 25 -1.95 8.35 1.01
C ILE A 25 -1.51 9.63 1.73
N TYR A 26 -1.61 9.68 3.07
CA TYR A 26 -1.16 10.83 3.86
C TYR A 26 0.33 11.12 3.65
N PHE A 27 1.18 10.09 3.68
CA PHE A 27 2.61 10.26 3.43
C PHE A 27 2.93 10.72 2.00
N ILE A 28 2.17 10.25 0.99
CA ILE A 28 2.30 10.73 -0.39
C ILE A 28 2.00 12.24 -0.47
N VAL A 29 0.89 12.68 0.11
CA VAL A 29 0.49 14.09 0.12
C VAL A 29 1.51 14.92 0.90
N LEU A 30 1.99 14.44 2.04
CA LEU A 30 3.01 15.11 2.84
C LEU A 30 4.33 15.27 2.09
N SER A 31 4.76 14.24 1.35
CA SER A 31 5.97 14.30 0.52
C SER A 31 5.81 15.31 -0.62
N ILE A 32 4.65 15.35 -1.29
CA ILE A 32 4.37 16.35 -2.33
C ILE A 32 4.35 17.76 -1.72
N HIS A 33 3.68 17.96 -0.59
CA HIS A 33 3.66 19.23 0.12
C HIS A 33 5.09 19.69 0.47
N THR A 34 5.92 18.78 0.96
CA THR A 34 7.32 19.07 1.32
C THR A 34 8.14 19.45 0.09
N ILE A 35 7.95 18.79 -1.05
CA ILE A 35 8.57 19.17 -2.33
C ILE A 35 8.14 20.58 -2.77
N MET A 36 6.88 20.94 -2.56
CA MET A 36 6.34 22.24 -2.97
C MET A 36 6.68 23.40 -2.03
N THR A 37 6.86 23.15 -0.73
CA THR A 37 7.03 24.20 0.29
C THR A 37 8.46 24.33 0.83
N LYS A 38 9.34 23.35 0.59
CA LYS A 38 10.72 23.42 1.09
C LYS A 38 11.73 23.53 -0.04
N ASP A 39 12.54 24.58 0.02
CA ASP A 39 13.69 24.79 -0.88
C ASP A 39 14.93 23.96 -0.49
N SER A 40 14.85 23.14 0.55
CA SER A 40 15.97 22.30 0.96
C SER A 40 16.10 21.10 0.04
N LEU A 41 17.19 21.07 -0.72
CA LEU A 41 17.56 19.98 -1.64
C LEU A 41 17.56 18.61 -0.95
N ILE A 42 17.95 18.56 0.33
CA ILE A 42 17.94 17.35 1.16
C ILE A 42 16.50 16.92 1.48
N ALA A 43 15.64 17.85 1.89
CA ALA A 43 14.24 17.56 2.20
C ALA A 43 13.47 17.10 0.95
N THR A 44 13.72 17.73 -0.19
CA THR A 44 13.15 17.37 -1.49
C THR A 44 13.63 15.99 -1.93
N GLY A 45 14.94 15.71 -1.82
CA GLY A 45 15.49 14.39 -2.14
C GLY A 45 14.90 13.27 -1.28
N LEU A 46 14.81 13.49 0.04
CA LEU A 46 14.20 12.53 0.97
C LEU A 46 12.71 12.30 0.65
N SER A 47 12.00 13.36 0.28
CA SER A 47 10.57 13.31 -0.06
C SER A 47 10.33 12.53 -1.36
N ILE A 48 11.16 12.76 -2.40
CA ILE A 48 11.09 12.00 -3.66
C ILE A 48 11.38 10.51 -3.40
N PHE A 49 12.42 10.20 -2.62
CA PHE A 49 12.76 8.82 -2.28
C PHE A 49 11.62 8.13 -1.53
N SER A 50 11.04 8.81 -0.54
CA SER A 50 9.88 8.34 0.19
C SER A 50 8.66 8.12 -0.72
N LEU A 51 8.42 9.05 -1.66
CA LEU A 51 7.32 8.97 -2.62
C LEU A 51 7.41 7.72 -3.50
N ILE A 52 8.61 7.37 -3.98
CA ILE A 52 8.83 6.15 -4.79
C ILE A 52 8.46 4.89 -4.00
N ILE A 53 8.93 4.79 -2.75
CA ILE A 53 8.66 3.62 -1.89
C ILE A 53 7.16 3.48 -1.62
N PHE A 54 6.51 4.57 -1.21
CA PHE A 54 5.08 4.53 -0.90
C PHE A 54 4.21 4.28 -2.12
N THR A 55 4.59 4.80 -3.28
CA THR A 55 3.89 4.52 -4.55
C THR A 55 4.02 3.04 -4.94
N ALA A 56 5.22 2.46 -4.84
CA ALA A 56 5.43 1.04 -5.14
C ALA A 56 4.63 0.13 -4.20
N MET A 57 4.66 0.41 -2.88
CA MET A 57 3.85 -0.29 -1.88
C MET A 57 2.35 -0.21 -2.20
N THR A 58 1.86 0.98 -2.58
CA THR A 58 0.46 1.20 -2.95
C THR A 58 0.06 0.41 -4.20
N THR A 59 0.91 0.38 -5.22
CA THR A 59 0.67 -0.40 -6.45
C THR A 59 0.58 -1.90 -6.16
N ILE A 60 1.48 -2.45 -5.32
CA ILE A 60 1.45 -3.86 -4.92
C ILE A 60 0.17 -4.18 -4.13
N LEU A 61 -0.21 -3.29 -3.20
CA LEU A 61 -1.45 -3.42 -2.44
C LEU A 61 -2.69 -3.41 -3.33
N LEU A 62 -2.75 -2.47 -4.27
CA LEU A 62 -3.85 -2.35 -5.22
C LEU A 62 -3.94 -3.57 -6.14
N TYR A 63 -2.80 -4.04 -6.65
CA TYR A 63 -2.72 -5.24 -7.48
C TYR A 63 -3.18 -6.49 -6.72
N SER A 64 -2.74 -6.65 -5.46
CA SER A 64 -3.18 -7.73 -4.58
C SER A 64 -4.69 -7.64 -4.27
N TYR A 65 -5.22 -6.44 -4.09
CA TYR A 65 -6.65 -6.21 -3.88
C TYR A 65 -7.46 -6.62 -5.12
N ILE A 66 -7.05 -6.17 -6.32
CA ILE A 66 -7.72 -6.49 -7.59
C ILE A 66 -7.69 -8.00 -7.86
N ILE A 67 -6.54 -8.67 -7.70
CA ILE A 67 -6.42 -10.13 -7.89
C ILE A 67 -7.32 -10.89 -6.92
N ASN A 68 -7.31 -10.51 -5.64
CA ASN A 68 -8.18 -11.15 -4.65
C ASN A 68 -9.66 -10.95 -4.98
N LYS A 69 -10.04 -9.79 -5.52
CA LYS A 69 -11.43 -9.53 -5.94
C LYS A 69 -11.83 -10.39 -7.14
N LYS A 70 -10.91 -10.62 -8.09
CA LYS A 70 -11.13 -11.44 -9.28
C LYS A 70 -11.37 -12.92 -8.92
N HIS A 71 -10.59 -13.46 -7.98
CA HIS A 71 -10.78 -14.82 -7.46
C HIS A 71 -12.12 -15.04 -6.73
N VAL A 72 -12.75 -13.99 -6.22
CA VAL A 72 -14.07 -14.07 -5.57
C VAL A 72 -15.21 -14.07 -6.60
N GLN A 73 -14.98 -13.58 -7.82
CA GLN A 73 -15.98 -13.55 -8.89
C GLN A 73 -16.01 -14.82 -9.74
N ASP A 74 -14.89 -15.54 -9.90
CA ASP A 74 -14.82 -16.82 -10.64
C ASP A 74 -15.42 -18.03 -9.88
N HIS A 75 -15.82 -17.85 -8.61
CA HIS A 75 -16.44 -18.91 -7.78
C HIS A 75 -17.94 -18.70 -7.55
N LYS A 76 -18.61 -17.90 -8.38
CA LYS A 76 -20.06 -17.67 -8.32
C LYS A 76 -20.72 -18.15 -9.61
#